data_AF-A0A9P4MEK5-F1
#
_entry.id   AF-A0A9P4MEK5-F1
#
_cell.length_a   1.000
_cell.length_b   1.000
_cell.length_c   1.000
_cell.angle_alpha   90.00
_cell.angle_beta   90.00
_cell.angle_gamma   90.00
#
_symmetry.space_group_name_H-M   'P 1'
#
loop_
_entity.id
_entity.type
_entity.pdbx_description
1 polymer ?
#
loop_
_entity_poly.entity_id
_entity_poly.type
_entity_poly.pdbx_seq_one_letter_code
_entity_poly.pdbx_strand_id
1 'polypeptide(L)'
;MNKIRQIEKLNQTELDNVTPPNASWHTDYRDTAYIYIGGLPYNLSEGDIVVVFSQYGEPVWLKLARDKESGKSKGFAWLKYEDQRSCDLAVDNLNGAMVLGRKISVDHARYKVRDDEDMNMYMVPKAGEESDEEGRVKKRIGRKEMDLTPVMTDDESENRERRRERRRSSLN
;
A
#
# COMPACT_ATOMS: atom_id res chain seq x y z
N MET A 1 30.95 6.74 -1.56
CA MET A 1 30.08 7.75 -2.22
C MET A 1 28.83 7.95 -1.38
N ASN A 2 28.38 9.19 -1.22
CA ASN A 2 27.17 9.49 -0.45
C ASN A 2 25.94 9.20 -1.34
N LYS A 3 25.26 8.08 -1.09
CA LYS A 3 24.13 7.58 -1.91
C LYS A 3 23.03 8.62 -2.08
N ILE A 4 22.72 9.37 -1.02
CA ILE A 4 21.68 10.40 -1.04
C ILE A 4 21.97 11.43 -2.14
N ARG A 5 23.21 11.94 -2.19
CA ARG A 5 23.65 12.93 -3.20
C ARG A 5 23.66 12.37 -4.62
N GLN A 6 23.82 11.06 -4.78
CA GLN A 6 23.81 10.44 -6.11
C GLN A 6 22.41 10.42 -6.71
N ILE A 7 21.42 10.04 -5.90
CA ILE A 7 20.00 10.06 -6.31
C ILE A 7 19.51 11.50 -6.51
N GLU A 8 19.82 12.43 -5.60
CA GLU A 8 19.51 13.85 -5.78
C GLU A 8 20.06 14.39 -7.11
N LYS A 9 21.29 14.01 -7.48
CA LYS A 9 21.90 14.40 -8.76
C LYS A 9 21.24 13.73 -9.97
N LEU A 10 20.86 12.46 -9.88
CA LEU A 10 20.12 11.76 -10.93
C LEU A 10 18.80 12.48 -11.21
N ASN A 11 18.02 12.73 -10.17
CA ASN A 11 16.74 13.41 -10.27
C ASN A 11 16.89 14.82 -10.87
N GLN A 12 17.89 15.60 -10.44
CA GLN A 12 18.15 16.91 -11.04
C GLN A 12 18.48 16.81 -12.53
N THR A 13 19.30 15.82 -12.92
CA THR A 13 19.68 15.60 -14.31
C THR A 13 18.47 15.21 -15.17
N GLU A 14 17.52 14.44 -14.63
CA GLU A 14 16.27 14.11 -15.33
C GLU A 14 15.36 15.32 -15.51
N LEU A 15 15.25 16.17 -14.48
CA LEU A 15 14.48 17.41 -14.55
C LEU A 15 15.08 18.38 -15.59
N ASP A 16 16.40 18.54 -15.60
CA ASP A 16 17.10 19.42 -16.55
C ASP A 16 16.92 18.96 -18.00
N ASN A 17 16.84 17.64 -18.22
CA ASN A 17 16.63 17.04 -19.54
C ASN A 17 15.15 16.88 -19.92
N VAL A 18 14.21 17.24 -19.03
CA VAL A 18 12.76 17.06 -19.22
C VAL A 18 12.43 15.60 -19.60
N THR A 19 13.06 14.66 -18.89
CA THR A 19 12.89 13.23 -19.16
C THR A 19 11.45 12.80 -18.83
N PRO A 20 10.72 12.13 -19.75
CA PRO A 20 9.39 11.65 -19.46
C PRO A 20 9.43 10.46 -18.48
N PRO A 21 8.35 10.19 -17.71
CA PRO A 21 8.33 9.12 -16.70
C PRO A 21 8.62 7.70 -17.21
N ASN A 22 8.51 7.47 -18.52
CA ASN A 22 8.82 6.19 -19.18
C ASN A 22 10.29 6.01 -19.56
N ALA A 23 11.08 7.08 -19.51
CA ALA A 23 12.51 7.05 -19.75
C ALA A 23 13.32 7.38 -18.48
N SER A 24 12.64 7.61 -17.35
CA SER A 24 13.28 7.83 -16.05
C SER A 24 13.95 6.56 -15.54
N TRP A 25 15.04 6.71 -14.77
CA TRP A 25 15.79 5.65 -14.11
C TRP A 25 14.91 4.78 -13.18
N HIS A 26 13.79 5.31 -12.68
CA HIS A 26 12.79 4.54 -11.94
C HIS A 26 12.20 3.38 -12.75
N THR A 27 12.21 3.48 -14.08
CA THR A 27 11.69 2.45 -14.99
C THR A 27 12.36 1.10 -14.77
N ASP A 28 13.62 1.09 -14.36
CA ASP A 28 14.40 -0.12 -14.06
C ASP A 28 13.88 -0.88 -12.84
N TYR A 29 12.98 -0.30 -12.05
CA TYR A 29 12.41 -0.91 -10.84
C TYR A 29 10.90 -1.18 -10.94
N ARG A 30 10.29 -1.04 -12.13
CA ARG A 30 8.85 -1.28 -12.34
C ARG A 30 8.37 -2.68 -11.98
N ASP A 31 9.26 -3.66 -11.95
CA ASP A 31 8.96 -5.04 -11.57
C ASP A 31 8.87 -5.24 -10.04
N THR A 32 9.20 -4.21 -9.26
CA THR A 32 9.20 -4.28 -7.79
C THR A 32 8.56 -3.05 -7.16
N ALA A 33 7.84 -3.26 -6.05
CA ALA A 33 7.26 -2.17 -5.26
C ALA A 33 7.93 -2.08 -3.88
N TYR A 34 9.23 -2.39 -3.78
CA TYR A 34 9.99 -2.35 -2.53
C TYR A 34 10.93 -1.17 -2.53
N ILE A 35 11.02 -0.52 -1.36
CA ILE A 35 12.03 0.48 -1.06
C ILE A 35 12.91 0.04 0.10
N TYR A 36 14.16 0.47 0.06
CA TYR A 36 15.08 0.41 1.18
C TYR A 36 15.07 1.76 1.90
N ILE A 37 14.97 1.71 3.22
CA ILE A 37 15.01 2.89 4.09
C ILE A 37 16.19 2.73 5.04
N GLY A 38 17.14 3.66 4.98
CA GLY A 38 18.35 3.67 5.79
C GLY A 38 18.48 4.94 6.62
N GLY A 39 19.32 4.88 7.66
CA GLY A 39 19.58 6.04 8.51
C GLY A 39 18.47 6.35 9.52
N LEU A 40 17.51 5.42 9.69
CA LEU A 40 16.40 5.58 10.62
C LEU A 40 16.91 5.76 12.07
N PRO A 41 16.28 6.64 12.86
CA PRO A 41 16.48 6.69 14.30
C PRO A 41 16.18 5.34 14.97
N TYR A 42 17.01 4.96 15.94
CA TYR A 42 16.91 3.65 16.60
C TYR A 42 15.66 3.50 17.48
N ASN A 43 15.05 4.62 17.87
CA ASN A 43 13.83 4.68 18.67
C ASN A 43 12.55 4.61 17.83
N LEU A 44 12.65 4.61 16.51
CA LEU A 44 11.52 4.67 15.61
C LEU A 44 10.93 3.26 15.41
N SER A 45 9.61 3.13 15.60
CA SER A 45 8.88 1.86 15.50
C SER A 45 8.36 1.61 14.08
N GLU A 46 7.96 0.36 13.80
CA GLU A 46 7.33 -0.02 12.53
C GLU A 46 6.10 0.86 12.24
N GLY A 47 5.26 1.12 13.25
CA GLY A 47 4.08 1.98 13.12
C GLY A 47 4.44 3.42 12.71
N ASP A 48 5.51 3.98 13.30
CA ASP A 48 5.98 5.32 12.93
C ASP A 48 6.47 5.37 11.48
N ILE A 49 7.15 4.31 11.01
CA ILE A 49 7.58 4.21 9.60
C ILE A 49 6.34 4.19 8.70
N VAL A 50 5.35 3.35 9.02
CA VAL A 50 4.11 3.30 8.23
C VAL A 50 3.49 4.69 8.14
N VAL A 51 3.30 5.38 9.26
CA VAL A 51 2.70 6.73 9.28
C VAL A 51 3.46 7.72 8.40
N VAL A 52 4.80 7.74 8.46
CA VAL A 52 5.61 8.65 7.65
C VAL A 52 5.51 8.33 6.16
N PHE A 53 5.52 7.05 5.79
CA PHE A 53 5.56 6.61 4.39
C PHE A 53 4.17 6.52 3.75
N SER A 54 3.09 6.41 4.54
CA SER A 54 1.71 6.39 4.07
C SER A 54 1.29 7.63 3.26
N GLN A 55 2.00 8.75 3.38
CA GLN A 55 1.70 9.97 2.61
C GLN A 55 1.96 9.81 1.09
N TYR A 56 2.76 8.82 0.67
CA TYR A 56 3.12 8.58 -0.73
C TYR A 56 2.39 7.37 -1.34
N GLY A 57 1.69 6.59 -0.52
CA GLY A 57 0.95 5.40 -0.94
C GLY A 57 0.65 4.47 0.22
N GLU A 58 -0.11 3.41 -0.03
CA GLU A 58 -0.48 2.43 0.99
C GLU A 58 0.67 1.42 1.21
N PRO A 59 1.33 1.39 2.38
CA PRO A 59 2.29 0.36 2.72
C PRO A 59 1.55 -0.95 2.99
N VAL A 60 1.94 -2.02 2.31
CA VAL A 60 1.30 -3.36 2.49
C VAL A 60 2.17 -4.30 3.31
N TRP A 61 3.47 -4.03 3.38
CA TRP A 61 4.43 -4.87 4.07
C TRP A 61 5.60 -4.03 4.56
N LEU A 62 6.05 -4.27 5.79
CA LEU A 62 7.15 -3.52 6.40
C LEU A 62 7.98 -4.43 7.29
N LYS A 63 9.29 -4.45 7.03
CA LYS A 63 10.27 -5.12 7.88
C LYS A 63 11.32 -4.16 8.36
N LEU A 64 11.25 -3.83 9.65
CA LEU A 64 12.32 -3.13 10.35
C LEU A 64 13.40 -4.14 10.77
N ALA A 65 14.64 -3.92 10.34
CA ALA A 65 15.72 -4.81 10.71
C ALA A 65 16.07 -4.62 12.19
N ARG A 66 15.91 -5.68 12.97
CA ARG A 66 16.25 -5.72 14.38
C ARG A 66 17.41 -6.67 14.66
N ASP A 67 18.14 -6.37 15.71
CA ASP A 67 19.13 -7.27 16.26
C ASP A 67 18.46 -8.45 16.98
N LYS A 68 18.94 -9.68 16.72
CA LYS A 68 18.29 -10.90 17.20
C LYS A 68 18.44 -11.10 18.72
N GLU A 69 19.52 -10.60 19.30
CA GLU A 69 19.81 -10.77 20.73
C GLU A 69 19.19 -9.64 21.56
N SER A 70 19.37 -8.39 21.10
CA SER A 70 18.93 -7.21 21.86
C SER A 70 17.55 -6.68 21.47
N GLY A 71 16.98 -7.12 20.34
CA GLY A 71 15.71 -6.62 19.80
C GLY A 71 15.76 -5.17 19.28
N LYS A 72 16.91 -4.51 19.39
CA LYS A 72 17.08 -3.11 19.02
C LYS A 72 17.07 -2.96 17.50
N SER A 73 16.50 -1.84 17.03
CA SER A 73 16.53 -1.48 15.62
C SER A 73 17.97 -1.34 15.13
N LYS A 74 18.26 -1.82 13.92
CA LYS A 74 19.53 -1.62 13.23
C LYS A 74 19.56 -0.30 12.44
N GLY A 75 18.45 0.45 12.44
CA GLY A 75 18.34 1.75 11.76
C GLY A 75 18.11 1.66 10.25
N PHE A 76 17.61 0.52 9.76
CA PHE A 76 17.16 0.36 8.38
C PHE A 76 15.97 -0.59 8.27
N ALA A 77 15.16 -0.39 7.24
CA ALA A 77 13.96 -1.16 6.99
C ALA A 77 13.75 -1.40 5.49
N TRP A 78 12.90 -2.37 5.17
CA TRP A 78 12.33 -2.55 3.85
C TRP A 78 10.83 -2.34 3.92
N LEU A 79 10.28 -1.60 2.97
CA LEU A 79 8.87 -1.33 2.87
C LEU A 79 8.39 -1.70 1.48
N LYS A 80 7.23 -2.34 1.40
CA LYS A 80 6.52 -2.60 0.15
C LYS A 80 5.27 -1.74 0.09
N TYR A 81 5.08 -1.05 -1.03
CA TYR A 81 3.82 -0.38 -1.32
C TYR A 81 2.85 -1.29 -2.11
N GLU A 82 1.57 -0.92 -2.11
CA GLU A 82 0.58 -1.51 -3.00
C GLU A 82 0.87 -1.18 -4.48
N ASP A 83 1.33 0.05 -4.76
CA ASP A 83 1.67 0.52 -6.10
C ASP A 83 3.15 0.88 -6.23
N GLN A 84 3.74 0.62 -7.40
CA GLN A 84 5.14 0.92 -7.66
C GLN A 84 5.38 2.43 -7.78
N ARG A 85 4.40 3.21 -8.26
CA ARG A 85 4.53 4.68 -8.35
C ARG A 85 4.73 5.34 -6.98
N SER A 86 4.19 4.73 -5.93
CA SER A 86 4.43 5.17 -4.54
C SER A 86 5.89 5.01 -4.12
N CYS A 87 6.61 4.05 -4.70
CA CYS A 87 8.05 3.91 -4.49
C CYS A 87 8.81 5.09 -5.12
N ASP A 88 8.46 5.46 -6.36
CA ASP A 88 9.08 6.59 -7.07
C ASP A 88 8.90 7.88 -6.26
N LEU A 89 7.66 8.17 -5.86
CA LEU A 89 7.35 9.33 -5.02
C LEU A 89 8.11 9.33 -3.69
N ALA A 90 8.19 8.17 -3.02
CA ALA A 90 8.90 8.09 -1.75
C ALA A 90 10.42 8.28 -1.92
N VAL A 91 11.02 7.70 -2.96
CA VAL A 91 12.45 7.85 -3.26
C VAL A 91 12.77 9.31 -3.60
N ASP A 92 11.94 9.98 -4.40
CA ASP A 92 12.20 11.36 -4.83
C ASP A 92 12.07 12.38 -3.71
N ASN A 93 11.08 12.19 -2.82
CA ASN A 93 10.73 13.20 -1.83
C ASN A 93 11.31 12.94 -0.44
N LEU A 94 11.50 11.67 -0.04
CA LEU A 94 12.01 11.33 1.30
C LEU A 94 13.50 11.02 1.32
N ASN A 95 14.13 10.76 0.17
CA ASN A 95 15.56 10.54 0.16
C ASN A 95 16.29 11.81 0.59
N GLY A 96 16.96 11.74 1.73
CA GLY A 96 17.65 12.86 2.32
C GLY A 96 16.81 13.72 3.26
N ALA A 97 15.57 13.34 3.57
CA ALA A 97 14.77 14.02 4.58
C ALA A 97 15.37 13.88 5.99
N MET A 98 15.06 14.83 6.87
CA MET A 98 15.48 14.80 8.27
C MET A 98 14.36 14.22 9.14
N VAL A 99 14.61 13.08 9.79
CA VAL A 99 13.68 12.43 10.71
C VAL A 99 14.33 12.37 12.09
N LEU A 100 13.72 13.03 13.09
CA LEU A 100 14.23 13.13 14.46
C LEU A 100 15.73 13.51 14.53
N GLY A 101 16.15 14.45 13.69
CA GLY A 101 17.53 14.93 13.65
C GLY A 101 18.52 14.04 12.87
N ARG A 102 18.06 12.99 12.19
CA ARG A 102 18.89 12.13 11.33
C ARG A 102 18.45 12.21 9.87
N LYS A 103 19.41 12.33 8.96
CA LYS A 103 19.16 12.27 7.52
C LYS A 103 18.87 10.81 7.13
N ILE A 104 17.70 10.55 6.56
CA ILE A 104 17.35 9.21 6.06
C ILE A 104 17.76 9.07 4.59
N SER A 105 18.06 7.85 4.18
CA SER A 105 18.30 7.50 2.77
C SER A 105 17.18 6.59 2.29
N VAL A 106 16.56 6.93 1.17
CA VAL A 106 15.49 6.12 0.55
C VAL A 106 15.95 5.74 -0.85
N ASP A 107 15.83 4.47 -1.20
CA ASP A 107 16.28 3.93 -2.48
C ASP A 107 15.33 2.82 -2.93
N HIS A 108 15.26 2.60 -4.24
CA HIS A 108 14.55 1.45 -4.79
C HIS A 108 15.26 0.16 -4.38
N ALA A 109 14.49 -0.89 -4.11
CA ALA A 109 15.03 -2.15 -3.63
C ALA A 109 14.41 -3.35 -4.34
N ARG A 110 15.22 -4.36 -4.60
CA ARG A 110 14.75 -5.70 -4.99
C ARG A 110 14.83 -6.61 -3.78
N TYR A 111 13.83 -6.52 -2.90
CA TYR A 111 13.79 -7.36 -1.70
C TYR A 111 13.35 -8.78 -2.07
N LYS A 112 14.14 -9.77 -1.66
CA LYS A 112 13.78 -11.18 -1.71
C LYS A 112 13.54 -11.66 -0.30
N VAL A 113 12.32 -12.11 -0.08
CA VAL A 113 11.93 -12.82 1.14
C VAL A 113 12.75 -14.08 1.22
N ARG A 114 13.26 -14.40 2.40
CA ARG A 114 13.98 -15.64 2.63
C ARG A 114 13.00 -16.78 2.87
N ASP A 115 13.37 -18.01 2.51
CA ASP A 115 12.49 -19.18 2.65
C ASP A 115 12.10 -19.48 4.11
N ASP A 116 12.91 -19.02 5.07
CA ASP A 116 12.67 -19.16 6.51
C ASP A 116 11.78 -18.06 7.12
N GLU A 117 11.32 -17.09 6.32
CA GLU A 117 10.55 -15.94 6.79
C GLU A 117 9.06 -16.06 6.43
N ASP A 118 8.20 -15.99 7.45
CA ASP A 118 6.76 -15.85 7.22
C ASP A 118 6.43 -14.46 6.70
N MET A 119 5.91 -14.39 5.47
CA MET A 119 5.50 -13.14 4.85
C MET A 119 4.37 -12.43 5.58
N ASN A 120 3.50 -13.18 6.24
CA ASN A 120 2.34 -12.62 6.92
C ASN A 120 2.74 -11.84 8.16
N MET A 121 3.88 -12.16 8.78
CA MET A 121 4.38 -11.52 10.00
C MET A 121 4.61 -10.01 9.84
N TYR A 122 4.96 -9.57 8.64
CA TYR A 122 5.33 -8.19 8.34
C TYR A 122 4.25 -7.45 7.53
N MET A 123 3.07 -8.04 7.35
CA MET A 123 1.96 -7.35 6.70
C MET A 123 1.51 -6.16 7.52
N VAL A 124 1.26 -5.05 6.83
CA VAL A 124 0.65 -3.87 7.45
C VAL A 124 -0.87 -4.05 7.37
N PRO A 125 -1.59 -4.02 8.50
CA PRO A 125 -3.04 -4.13 8.49
C PRO A 125 -3.68 -3.01 7.68
N LYS A 126 -4.57 -3.34 6.75
CA LYS A 126 -5.31 -2.32 5.99
C LYS A 126 -6.30 -1.59 6.90
N ALA A 127 -6.40 -0.27 6.74
CA ALA A 127 -7.33 0.53 7.51
C ALA A 127 -8.78 0.03 7.32
N GLY A 128 -9.38 -0.49 8.39
CA GLY A 128 -10.75 -0.99 8.39
C GLY A 128 -10.91 -2.51 8.21
N GLU A 129 -9.82 -3.27 8.18
CA GLU A 129 -9.83 -4.73 8.37
C GLU A 129 -9.43 -5.05 9.82
N GLU A 130 -10.42 -5.23 10.70
CA GLU A 130 -10.19 -5.78 12.04
C GLU A 130 -9.95 -7.29 11.89
N SER A 131 -8.76 -7.76 12.30
CA SER A 131 -8.52 -9.18 12.52
C SER A 131 -9.15 -9.57 13.85
N ASP A 132 -10.15 -10.45 13.81
CA ASP A 132 -10.65 -11.10 15.03
C ASP A 132 -9.52 -11.95 15.63
N GLU A 133 -9.54 -12.17 16.95
CA GLU A 133 -8.55 -12.91 17.76
C GLU A 133 -8.30 -14.37 17.29
N GLU A 134 -9.10 -14.87 16.34
CA GLU A 134 -9.02 -16.20 15.71
C GLU A 134 -8.48 -16.19 14.26
N GLY A 135 -7.95 -15.06 13.76
CA GLY A 135 -7.29 -15.00 12.45
C GLY A 135 -8.22 -15.16 11.23
N ARG A 136 -9.55 -15.02 11.40
CA ARG A 136 -10.49 -14.94 10.27
C ARG A 136 -10.55 -13.52 9.74
N VAL A 137 -10.12 -13.34 8.49
CA VAL A 137 -10.31 -12.09 7.74
C VAL A 137 -11.81 -11.89 7.48
N LYS A 138 -12.41 -10.88 8.12
CA LYS A 138 -13.75 -10.41 7.76
C LYS A 138 -13.67 -9.72 6.40
N LYS A 139 -13.98 -10.45 5.33
CA LYS A 139 -14.18 -9.86 4.01
C LYS A 139 -15.32 -8.86 4.12
N ARG A 140 -14.99 -7.56 4.19
CA ARG A 140 -15.97 -6.51 3.94
C ARG A 140 -16.41 -6.70 2.50
N ILE A 141 -17.63 -7.21 2.30
CA ILE A 141 -18.32 -7.09 1.03
C ILE A 141 -18.51 -5.58 0.84
N GLY A 142 -17.52 -4.93 0.22
CA GLY A 142 -17.71 -3.61 -0.34
C GLY A 142 -18.91 -3.72 -1.27
N ARG A 143 -19.94 -2.93 -1.00
CA ARG A 143 -20.97 -2.62 -1.99
C ARG A 143 -20.27 -2.05 -3.22
N LYS A 144 -19.88 -2.92 -4.13
CA LYS A 144 -19.89 -2.59 -5.54
C LYS A 144 -21.38 -2.61 -5.88
N GLU A 145 -21.97 -1.44 -6.11
CA GLU A 145 -23.18 -1.39 -6.92
C GLU A 145 -22.83 -2.07 -8.24
N MET A 146 -23.13 -3.36 -8.31
CA MET A 146 -23.27 -4.06 -9.56
C MET A 146 -24.69 -3.76 -10.00
N ASP A 147 -24.83 -3.23 -11.21
CA ASP A 147 -26.09 -3.15 -11.93
C ASP A 147 -26.67 -4.56 -12.08
N LEU A 148 -27.32 -5.04 -11.02
CA LEU A 148 -28.18 -6.19 -11.06
C LEU A 148 -29.57 -5.63 -11.32
N THR A 149 -29.94 -5.57 -12.60
CA THR A 149 -31.36 -5.61 -12.95
C THR A 149 -31.98 -6.78 -12.18
N PRO A 150 -32.99 -6.57 -11.33
CA PRO A 150 -33.58 -7.67 -10.59
C PRO A 150 -34.17 -8.67 -11.59
N VAL A 151 -33.62 -9.88 -11.62
CA VAL A 151 -34.27 -11.01 -12.29
C VAL A 151 -35.52 -11.30 -11.47
N MET A 152 -36.67 -10.85 -11.97
CA MET A 152 -37.96 -11.12 -11.37
C MET A 152 -38.16 -12.64 -11.43
N THR A 153 -38.35 -13.27 -10.28
CA THR A 153 -38.72 -14.69 -10.22
C THR A 153 -40.17 -14.83 -10.65
N ASP A 154 -40.50 -15.93 -11.34
CA ASP A 154 -41.82 -16.18 -11.93
C ASP A 154 -42.97 -16.14 -10.88
N ASP A 155 -42.67 -16.37 -9.60
CA ASP A 155 -43.66 -16.27 -8.51
C ASP A 155 -44.03 -14.82 -8.14
N GLU A 156 -43.14 -13.84 -8.35
CA GLU A 156 -43.42 -12.43 -8.04
C GLU A 156 -44.20 -11.71 -9.16
N SER A 157 -44.11 -12.18 -10.40
CA SER A 157 -44.85 -11.60 -11.53
C SER A 157 -46.36 -11.86 -11.41
N GLU A 158 -46.78 -13.08 -11.06
CA GLU A 158 -48.19 -13.42 -10.83
C GLU A 158 -48.80 -12.67 -9.64
N ASN A 159 -48.07 -12.53 -8.54
CA ASN A 159 -48.60 -11.89 -7.33
C ASN A 159 -48.80 -10.37 -7.54
N ARG A 160 -47.96 -9.75 -8.37
CA ARG A 160 -48.06 -8.32 -8.73
C ARG A 160 -49.23 -8.06 -9.68
N GLU A 161 -49.52 -8.99 -10.57
CA GLU A 161 -50.67 -8.92 -11.49
C GLU A 161 -52.00 -9.10 -10.76
N ARG A 162 -52.11 -10.11 -9.88
CA ARG A 162 -53.30 -10.33 -9.03
C ARG A 162 -53.60 -9.12 -8.12
N ARG A 163 -52.57 -8.42 -7.63
CA ARG A 163 -52.73 -7.18 -6.85
C ARG A 163 -53.23 -6.00 -7.69
N ARG A 164 -52.85 -5.92 -8.96
CA ARG A 164 -53.32 -4.88 -9.90
C ARG A 164 -54.76 -5.13 -10.33
N GLU A 165 -55.13 -6.38 -10.52
CA GLU A 165 -56.49 -6.77 -10.91
C GLU A 165 -57.51 -6.52 -9.79
N ARG A 166 -57.14 -6.84 -8.54
CA ARG A 166 -57.96 -6.51 -7.35
C ARG A 166 -58.20 -5.01 -7.18
N ARG A 167 -57.20 -4.18 -7.52
CA ARG A 167 -57.32 -2.72 -7.47
C ARG A 167 -58.18 -2.16 -8.61
N ARG A 168 -58.14 -2.76 -9.80
CA ARG A 168 -59.01 -2.36 -10.93
C ARG A 168 -60.47 -2.75 -10.72
N SER A 169 -60.75 -3.89 -10.09
CA SER A 169 -62.13 -4.34 -9.80
C SER A 169 -62.81 -3.57 -8.66
N SER A 170 -62.07 -2.80 -7.85
CA SER A 170 -62.67 -2.02 -6.76
C SER A 170 -63.04 -0.58 -7.16
N LEU A 171 -62.90 -0.24 -8.45
CA LEU A 171 -63.11 1.10 -9.00
C LEU A 171 -64.14 1.14 -10.14
N ASN A 172 -64.96 0.09 -10.27
CA ASN A 172 -66.14 0.05 -11.16
C ASN A 172 -67.37 -0.37 -10.35
#